data_AF-M2RI05-F1
#
_entry.id   AF-M2RI05-F1
#
_cell.length_a   1.000
_cell.length_b   1.000
_cell.length_c   1.000
_cell.angle_alpha   90.00
_cell.angle_beta   90.00
_cell.angle_gamma   90.00
#
_symmetry.space_group_name_H-M   'P 1'
#
loop_
_entity.id
_entity.type
_entity.pdbx_description
1 polymer ?
#
loop_
_entity_poly.entity_id
_entity_poly.type
_entity_poly.pdbx_seq_one_letter_code
_entity_poly.pdbx_strand_id
1 'polypeptide(L)'
;MGRQLRSRTSRPNYAAMYQFEDAEEAGPSGSRPLVLEEEDSGSDFAPEVNAEEQVGEEEDDELEDDVDNDAEEETRPTKTALPSSISALDISVVSAGRASGRQGGNKASQPRKKAVSLAPGLSVSASGLRQAHSLPNVHHRHRAIPLWRKPGSIERLSEPPALFEPDKTELTNSWGSIPAVAERINKAWGYNVGPGPLWELLEDRGWYKEAIDGINADEEKKRRPRVHEYISADSSTILSTSDAQAYLPHGAGAGSSDELRGPPPVTCSFGSFEGQTRVQIQMFGSRKIAEYIPGSKSHVFNAGAPVWGLDWCPVHPDDRARHSHKQYLAVAPFPSKDHSPAIGNRVQRPAPSCIQIWSLSSCGQPEAADESNEKLGKSQRGEDDTGEMHCEMVLCLECGPAFEVKWCPLPSNSPAEHSTGGKLGIIAGTFEDGSLSLFAVPDPTEVRVHAGEESADGPVYVRLAEPLLRIEVEGTTCYTLDWANSEVIAVGCTNGAIAVYNVGQALRTESALSKLLPTHYFTTHQSAVRAIGWIRAPSVSTTGVYSDDNPTIIASGGYDGVECVTDLQDSVGNVVNRTRDVINTLCYSAYAGGVMTVDHENMIKS
;
A
#
# COMPACT_ATOMS: atom_id res chain seq x y z
N MET A 1 -59.25 -16.05 26.88
CA MET A 1 -58.18 -15.58 27.79
C MET A 1 -56.99 -15.14 26.95
N GLY A 2 -56.79 -13.83 26.84
CA GLY A 2 -55.70 -13.24 26.05
C GLY A 2 -54.39 -13.24 26.85
N ARG A 3 -53.27 -13.61 26.20
CA ARG A 3 -51.93 -13.54 26.80
C ARG A 3 -51.56 -12.07 27.04
N GLN A 4 -51.27 -11.74 28.29
CA GLN A 4 -50.84 -10.43 28.74
C GLN A 4 -49.33 -10.28 28.48
N LEU A 5 -48.94 -9.29 27.66
CA LEU A 5 -47.54 -8.93 27.43
C LEU A 5 -46.97 -8.24 28.68
N ARG A 6 -45.73 -8.58 29.07
CA ARG A 6 -45.03 -7.95 30.20
C ARG A 6 -44.81 -6.46 29.95
N SER A 7 -45.01 -5.64 30.98
CA SER A 7 -44.76 -4.20 30.95
C SER A 7 -43.26 -3.90 30.82
N ARG A 8 -42.88 -3.08 29.85
CA ARG A 8 -41.52 -2.54 29.73
C ARG A 8 -41.30 -1.47 30.80
N THR A 9 -40.22 -1.59 31.55
CA THR A 9 -39.67 -0.54 32.40
C THR A 9 -39.21 0.63 31.51
N SER A 10 -39.75 1.82 31.75
CA SER A 10 -39.37 3.04 31.04
C SER A 10 -37.95 3.45 31.43
N ARG A 11 -37.03 3.54 30.47
CA ARG A 11 -35.73 4.21 30.66
C ARG A 11 -35.93 5.73 30.63
N PRO A 12 -35.15 6.52 31.40
CA PRO A 12 -35.22 7.97 31.34
C PRO A 12 -34.80 8.48 29.95
N ASN A 13 -35.55 9.45 29.42
CA ASN A 13 -35.22 10.15 28.19
C ASN A 13 -34.20 11.25 28.48
N TYR A 14 -32.95 11.05 28.05
CA TYR A 14 -31.86 12.01 28.20
C TYR A 14 -32.03 13.30 27.38
N ALA A 15 -33.03 13.37 26.49
CA ALA A 15 -33.38 14.60 25.77
C ALA A 15 -34.06 15.67 26.66
N ALA A 16 -34.41 15.35 27.91
CA ALA A 16 -35.00 16.30 28.86
C ALA A 16 -33.98 17.00 29.78
N MET A 17 -32.68 16.71 29.64
CA MET A 17 -31.61 17.31 30.47
C MET A 17 -30.93 18.53 29.80
N TYR A 18 -31.36 18.92 28.59
CA TYR A 18 -30.88 20.13 27.91
C TYR A 18 -32.07 21.04 27.59
N GLN A 19 -32.45 21.85 28.57
CA GLN A 19 -33.26 23.05 28.34
C GLN A 19 -32.59 24.23 29.05
N PHE A 20 -32.64 25.38 28.36
CA PHE A 20 -32.20 26.74 28.72
C PHE A 20 -30.73 27.08 28.36
N GLU A 21 -30.44 28.18 27.67
CA GLU A 21 -31.23 29.17 26.92
C GLU A 21 -30.21 30.05 26.16
N ASP A 22 -30.49 30.40 24.91
CA ASP A 22 -29.73 31.42 24.18
C ASP A 22 -30.08 32.81 24.75
N ALA A 23 -29.06 33.55 25.17
CA ALA A 23 -29.13 35.01 25.23
C ALA A 23 -27.76 35.58 24.85
N GLU A 24 -27.80 36.44 23.83
CA GLU A 24 -26.70 37.26 23.31
C GLU A 24 -25.91 37.96 24.44
N GLU A 25 -24.58 38.06 24.34
CA GLU A 25 -23.82 39.33 24.34
C GLU A 25 -22.29 39.09 24.46
N ALA A 26 -21.56 40.04 23.86
CA ALA A 26 -20.13 40.14 23.57
C ALA A 26 -19.07 39.82 24.67
N GLY A 27 -17.94 39.26 24.22
CA GLY A 27 -16.58 39.79 24.52
C GLY A 27 -15.89 39.42 25.86
N PRO A 28 -14.55 39.53 25.94
CA PRO A 28 -13.71 38.62 26.73
C PRO A 28 -13.17 39.24 28.03
N SER A 29 -12.94 38.43 29.08
CA SER A 29 -11.88 38.55 30.12
C SER A 29 -12.03 37.47 31.19
N GLY A 30 -10.91 36.95 31.68
CA GLY A 30 -10.84 35.71 32.45
C GLY A 30 -11.00 35.81 33.98
N SER A 31 -11.07 34.63 34.60
CA SER A 31 -10.65 34.38 36.00
C SER A 31 -10.55 32.87 36.27
N ARG A 32 -9.63 32.55 37.18
CA ARG A 32 -9.06 31.25 37.58
C ARG A 32 -10.03 30.29 38.34
N PRO A 33 -9.61 29.02 38.57
CA PRO A 33 -10.50 27.88 38.81
C PRO A 33 -10.89 27.70 40.29
N LEU A 34 -12.06 27.10 40.51
CA LEU A 34 -12.50 26.61 41.81
C LEU A 34 -12.08 25.14 42.00
N VAL A 35 -11.41 24.93 43.12
CA VAL A 35 -11.06 23.67 43.76
C VAL A 35 -12.32 22.98 44.28
N LEU A 36 -12.47 21.68 44.00
CA LEU A 36 -13.20 20.74 44.85
C LEU A 36 -12.40 19.43 44.90
N GLU A 37 -11.99 19.09 46.12
CA GLU A 37 -11.21 17.91 46.55
C GLU A 37 -12.02 16.62 46.31
N GLU A 38 -11.38 15.64 45.65
CA GLU A 38 -10.96 14.32 46.16
C GLU A 38 -12.07 13.44 46.77
N GLU A 39 -12.48 12.41 46.01
CA GLU A 39 -12.66 11.07 46.58
C GLU A 39 -11.99 10.03 45.67
N ASP A 40 -11.12 9.27 46.33
CA ASP A 40 -10.21 8.23 45.87
C ASP A 40 -10.98 6.94 45.49
N SER A 41 -10.66 6.36 44.33
CA SER A 41 -11.22 5.07 43.89
C SER A 41 -10.18 4.24 43.13
N GLY A 42 -9.23 3.71 43.88
CA GLY A 42 -8.74 2.32 43.82
C GLY A 42 -8.43 1.71 42.45
N SER A 43 -7.14 1.67 42.11
CA SER A 43 -6.56 0.98 40.95
C SER A 43 -6.40 -0.54 41.17
N ASP A 44 -6.89 -1.33 40.21
CA ASP A 44 -7.02 -2.80 40.23
C ASP A 44 -5.73 -3.56 39.79
N PHE A 45 -4.54 -3.04 40.14
CA PHE A 45 -3.25 -3.54 39.63
C PHE A 45 -2.15 -3.68 40.69
N ALA A 46 -2.47 -4.23 41.86
CA ALA A 46 -1.44 -4.63 42.85
C ALA A 46 -1.45 -6.16 43.05
N PRO A 47 -0.29 -6.85 42.94
CA PRO A 47 -0.21 -8.28 43.21
C PRO A 47 -0.02 -8.55 44.70
N GLU A 48 -0.83 -9.44 45.29
CA GLU A 48 -0.61 -9.96 46.64
C GLU A 48 -0.10 -11.42 46.64
N VAL A 49 0.69 -11.70 47.67
CA VAL A 49 1.60 -12.84 47.83
C VAL A 49 0.99 -13.81 48.88
N ASN A 50 0.79 -15.07 48.48
CA ASN A 50 0.61 -16.32 49.25
C ASN A 50 -0.02 -16.31 50.67
N ALA A 51 -1.11 -17.06 50.84
CA ALA A 51 -1.27 -18.09 51.88
C ALA A 51 -2.40 -19.08 51.54
N GLU A 52 -2.17 -20.36 51.89
CA GLU A 52 -2.89 -21.57 51.46
C GLU A 52 -4.18 -21.89 52.24
N GLU A 53 -4.99 -22.77 51.64
CA GLU A 53 -5.98 -23.73 52.19
C GLU A 53 -7.38 -23.24 52.67
N GLN A 54 -8.43 -23.47 51.86
CA GLN A 54 -9.40 -24.58 52.03
C GLN A 54 -10.56 -24.56 51.00
N VAL A 55 -10.59 -25.61 50.17
CA VAL A 55 -11.70 -26.49 49.72
C VAL A 55 -13.14 -25.94 49.57
N GLY A 56 -13.70 -26.09 48.36
CA GLY A 56 -15.13 -26.40 48.13
C GLY A 56 -15.75 -25.85 46.85
N GLU A 57 -15.95 -26.74 45.85
CA GLU A 57 -17.07 -26.85 44.86
C GLU A 57 -17.44 -25.61 43.99
N GLU A 58 -17.78 -25.64 42.71
CA GLU A 58 -17.91 -26.57 41.57
C GLU A 58 -18.16 -25.65 40.34
N GLU A 59 -17.69 -26.03 39.15
CA GLU A 59 -18.31 -25.88 37.81
C GLU A 59 -17.23 -25.78 36.71
N ASP A 60 -16.94 -26.95 36.13
CA ASP A 60 -16.21 -27.14 34.88
C ASP A 60 -17.11 -26.78 33.68
N ASP A 61 -16.72 -25.79 32.88
CA ASP A 61 -17.18 -25.63 31.50
C ASP A 61 -16.06 -26.15 30.57
N GLU A 62 -16.11 -27.45 30.28
CA GLU A 62 -15.33 -28.10 29.22
C GLU A 62 -15.77 -27.56 27.85
N LEU A 63 -14.88 -26.90 27.12
CA LEU A 63 -15.06 -26.59 25.70
C LEU A 63 -14.63 -27.81 24.89
N GLU A 64 -15.60 -28.55 24.35
CA GLU A 64 -15.39 -29.60 23.36
C GLU A 64 -14.85 -28.99 22.05
N ASP A 65 -13.60 -29.31 21.72
CA ASP A 65 -13.02 -29.10 20.39
C ASP A 65 -13.45 -30.24 19.45
N ASP A 66 -14.28 -29.92 18.45
CA ASP A 66 -14.57 -30.81 17.32
C ASP A 66 -13.31 -30.95 16.44
N VAL A 67 -12.52 -31.99 16.73
CA VAL A 67 -11.44 -32.48 15.86
C VAL A 67 -12.03 -33.43 14.84
N ASP A 68 -12.27 -32.96 13.61
CA ASP A 68 -12.60 -33.84 12.48
C ASP A 68 -11.43 -34.79 12.20
N ASN A 69 -11.70 -36.07 12.42
CA ASN A 69 -10.79 -37.20 12.29
C ASN A 69 -11.02 -37.88 10.94
N ASP A 70 -10.28 -37.48 9.90
CA ASP A 70 -10.21 -38.25 8.65
C ASP A 70 -9.06 -39.27 8.74
N ALA A 71 -9.44 -40.53 8.93
CA ALA A 71 -8.54 -41.66 8.99
C ALA A 71 -7.86 -41.92 7.64
N GLU A 72 -6.53 -41.87 7.63
CA GLU A 72 -5.68 -42.42 6.58
C GLU A 72 -5.66 -43.95 6.66
N GLU A 73 -5.97 -44.63 5.55
CA GLU A 73 -5.67 -46.06 5.38
C GLU A 73 -4.42 -46.20 4.50
N GLU A 74 -3.30 -46.58 5.12
CA GLU A 74 -2.04 -46.90 4.46
C GLU A 74 -2.18 -48.15 3.58
N THR A 75 -1.80 -48.07 2.31
CA THR A 75 -1.16 -49.20 1.62
C THR A 75 -0.06 -48.71 0.65
N ARG A 76 1.14 -49.29 0.77
CA ARG A 76 2.27 -49.22 -0.19
C ARG A 76 2.65 -50.66 -0.60
N PRO A 77 3.55 -50.91 -1.58
CA PRO A 77 3.58 -50.42 -2.96
C PRO A 77 3.88 -51.56 -3.97
N THR A 78 3.55 -51.41 -5.27
CA THR A 78 4.26 -52.17 -6.34
C THR A 78 4.23 -51.50 -7.72
N LYS A 79 5.44 -51.07 -8.12
CA LYS A 79 6.12 -51.06 -9.44
C LYS A 79 5.34 -51.08 -10.77
N THR A 80 5.62 -50.03 -11.56
CA THR A 80 5.95 -49.97 -13.01
C THR A 80 4.98 -50.53 -14.07
N ALA A 81 4.40 -49.62 -14.89
CA ALA A 81 4.59 -49.55 -16.36
C ALA A 81 3.72 -48.43 -16.99
N LEU A 82 4.29 -47.68 -17.94
CA LEU A 82 3.62 -46.78 -18.92
C LEU A 82 3.12 -47.61 -20.14
N PRO A 83 2.60 -47.01 -21.24
CA PRO A 83 1.28 -46.38 -21.39
C PRO A 83 0.52 -46.88 -22.66
N SER A 84 -0.78 -46.62 -22.78
CA SER A 84 -1.58 -46.65 -24.04
C SER A 84 -3.06 -46.47 -23.69
N SER A 85 -4.00 -46.15 -24.57
CA SER A 85 -4.11 -45.33 -25.78
C SER A 85 -5.62 -45.42 -26.16
N ILE A 86 -6.15 -44.34 -26.76
CA ILE A 86 -7.20 -44.37 -27.80
C ILE A 86 -8.64 -44.83 -27.45
N SER A 87 -9.60 -43.91 -27.71
CA SER A 87 -10.97 -44.10 -28.23
C SER A 87 -12.00 -44.81 -27.34
N ALA A 88 -13.31 -44.68 -27.54
CA ALA A 88 -14.22 -43.71 -28.15
C ALA A 88 -15.63 -44.24 -27.80
N LEU A 89 -16.56 -43.31 -27.59
CA LEU A 89 -17.99 -43.38 -27.95
C LEU A 89 -18.95 -44.42 -27.32
N ASP A 90 -20.19 -43.91 -27.23
CA ASP A 90 -21.50 -44.57 -27.32
C ASP A 90 -22.23 -45.10 -26.06
N ILE A 91 -23.08 -44.21 -25.53
CA ILE A 91 -24.56 -44.28 -25.54
C ILE A 91 -25.20 -45.68 -25.59
N SER A 92 -25.96 -46.05 -24.54
CA SER A 92 -27.37 -46.53 -24.65
C SER A 92 -28.02 -46.70 -23.26
N VAL A 93 -29.12 -45.99 -22.98
CA VAL A 93 -30.54 -46.41 -23.00
C VAL A 93 -30.97 -47.37 -21.86
N VAL A 94 -31.69 -46.76 -20.92
CA VAL A 94 -32.91 -47.16 -20.18
C VAL A 94 -33.33 -48.64 -20.21
N SER A 95 -33.53 -49.23 -19.01
CA SER A 95 -34.68 -50.11 -18.77
C SER A 95 -35.17 -50.04 -17.33
N ALA A 96 -36.49 -49.92 -17.18
CA ALA A 96 -37.22 -49.98 -15.92
C ALA A 96 -37.69 -51.42 -15.65
N GLY A 97 -37.67 -51.84 -14.39
CA GLY A 97 -38.23 -53.13 -13.96
C GLY A 97 -38.61 -53.12 -12.48
N ARG A 98 -39.91 -53.09 -12.21
CA ARG A 98 -40.56 -53.29 -10.90
C ARG A 98 -40.45 -54.75 -10.46
N ALA A 99 -40.28 -55.01 -9.15
CA ALA A 99 -41.35 -55.51 -8.26
C ALA A 99 -40.84 -56.25 -7.00
N SER A 100 -41.41 -55.84 -5.85
CA SER A 100 -41.98 -56.69 -4.79
C SER A 100 -41.07 -57.55 -3.88
N GLY A 101 -40.98 -57.16 -2.61
CA GLY A 101 -40.71 -58.03 -1.47
C GLY A 101 -40.86 -57.30 -0.13
N ARG A 102 -41.93 -57.60 0.62
CA ARG A 102 -42.34 -56.99 1.91
C ARG A 102 -41.64 -57.66 3.11
N GLN A 103 -41.29 -56.85 4.11
CA GLN A 103 -41.32 -57.04 5.60
C GLN A 103 -40.16 -56.22 6.18
N GLY A 104 -40.24 -55.36 7.19
CA GLY A 104 -41.24 -54.94 8.16
C GLY A 104 -40.47 -54.23 9.28
N GLY A 105 -41.04 -53.19 9.91
CA GLY A 105 -40.55 -52.69 11.20
C GLY A 105 -40.19 -51.19 11.30
N ASN A 106 -41.08 -50.47 11.99
CA ASN A 106 -40.88 -49.27 12.81
C ASN A 106 -40.55 -47.90 12.16
N LYS A 107 -41.58 -47.04 12.25
CA LYS A 107 -41.61 -45.61 11.98
C LYS A 107 -41.05 -44.82 13.17
N ALA A 108 -40.25 -43.79 12.89
CA ALA A 108 -40.28 -42.51 13.60
C ALA A 108 -40.29 -41.40 12.53
N SER A 109 -41.35 -40.58 12.53
CA SER A 109 -41.62 -39.57 11.50
C SER A 109 -40.97 -38.22 11.84
N GLN A 110 -40.01 -37.80 11.04
CA GLN A 110 -39.51 -36.41 10.98
C GLN A 110 -40.48 -35.54 10.14
N PRO A 111 -40.74 -34.27 10.53
CA PRO A 111 -41.70 -33.42 9.82
C PRO A 111 -41.11 -32.93 8.48
N ARG A 112 -41.78 -33.29 7.38
CA ARG A 112 -41.48 -32.78 6.03
C ARG A 112 -41.78 -31.27 5.95
N LYS A 113 -40.75 -30.46 5.69
CA LYS A 113 -40.92 -29.07 5.22
C LYS A 113 -41.60 -29.11 3.85
N LYS A 114 -42.73 -28.40 3.70
CA LYS A 114 -43.42 -28.21 2.41
C LYS A 114 -42.56 -27.31 1.53
N ALA A 115 -42.04 -27.84 0.42
CA ALA A 115 -41.51 -27.01 -0.66
C ALA A 115 -42.68 -26.35 -1.41
N VAL A 116 -42.70 -25.03 -1.45
CA VAL A 116 -43.60 -24.25 -2.31
C VAL A 116 -43.03 -24.31 -3.72
N SER A 117 -43.75 -24.93 -4.66
CA SER A 117 -43.39 -24.89 -6.08
C SER A 117 -43.81 -23.54 -6.67
N LEU A 118 -42.84 -22.72 -7.07
CA LEU A 118 -43.09 -21.58 -7.96
C LEU A 118 -43.24 -22.06 -9.41
N ALA A 119 -44.01 -21.30 -10.19
CA ALA A 119 -44.42 -21.63 -11.56
C ALA A 119 -43.22 -21.82 -12.53
N PRO A 120 -43.37 -22.69 -13.56
CA PRO A 120 -42.29 -23.00 -14.50
C PRO A 120 -42.03 -21.82 -15.44
N GLY A 121 -40.78 -21.35 -15.46
CA GLY A 121 -40.33 -20.24 -16.31
C GLY A 121 -39.07 -19.52 -15.82
N LEU A 122 -38.67 -19.72 -14.57
CA LEU A 122 -37.46 -19.13 -13.98
C LEU A 122 -36.70 -20.18 -13.16
N SER A 123 -36.00 -21.08 -13.84
CA SER A 123 -35.02 -21.96 -13.19
C SER A 123 -33.90 -22.29 -14.16
N VAL A 124 -32.84 -21.48 -14.12
CA VAL A 124 -31.55 -21.87 -14.69
C VAL A 124 -30.80 -22.61 -13.57
N SER A 125 -30.70 -23.93 -13.71
CA SER A 125 -29.81 -24.76 -12.93
C SER A 125 -28.36 -24.49 -13.35
N ALA A 126 -27.63 -23.71 -12.55
CA ALA A 126 -26.20 -23.50 -12.71
C ALA A 126 -25.48 -23.80 -11.38
N SER A 127 -25.40 -25.09 -11.03
CA SER A 127 -24.47 -25.59 -10.02
C SER A 127 -23.10 -25.74 -10.69
N GLY A 128 -22.28 -24.69 -10.62
CA GLY A 128 -20.90 -24.69 -11.10
C GLY A 128 -20.48 -23.31 -11.63
N LEU A 129 -19.54 -22.66 -10.94
CA LEU A 129 -18.83 -21.44 -11.36
C LEU A 129 -19.60 -20.10 -11.44
N ARG A 130 -20.49 -19.82 -10.49
CA ARG A 130 -20.83 -18.43 -10.16
C ARG A 130 -20.70 -18.21 -8.65
N GLN A 131 -19.52 -17.82 -8.18
CA GLN A 131 -19.45 -17.07 -6.93
C GLN A 131 -20.05 -15.70 -7.21
N ALA A 132 -21.35 -15.57 -6.96
CA ALA A 132 -21.93 -14.25 -6.76
C ALA A 132 -21.20 -13.62 -5.57
N HIS A 133 -20.66 -12.42 -5.74
CA HIS A 133 -20.15 -11.60 -4.65
C HIS A 133 -21.27 -11.43 -3.62
N SER A 134 -21.20 -12.21 -2.54
CA SER A 134 -22.20 -12.20 -1.49
C SER A 134 -21.82 -11.15 -0.45
N LEU A 135 -22.65 -10.13 -0.31
CA LEU A 135 -22.72 -9.22 0.83
C LEU A 135 -23.63 -9.85 1.92
N PRO A 136 -23.50 -9.52 3.22
CA PRO A 136 -22.98 -10.44 4.25
C PRO A 136 -23.97 -11.43 4.88
N ASN A 137 -23.42 -12.59 5.26
CA ASN A 137 -23.93 -13.47 6.32
C ASN A 137 -23.38 -13.01 7.69
N VAL A 138 -24.12 -13.27 8.76
CA VAL A 138 -24.02 -12.69 10.13
C VAL A 138 -22.77 -13.10 10.93
N HIS A 139 -21.75 -13.72 10.30
CA HIS A 139 -20.50 -14.10 10.96
C HIS A 139 -19.36 -13.11 10.65
N HIS A 140 -18.72 -12.60 11.71
CA HIS A 140 -18.22 -11.23 11.85
C HIS A 140 -16.77 -11.01 11.37
N ARG A 141 -16.26 -11.80 10.42
CA ARG A 141 -14.92 -11.56 9.85
C ARG A 141 -14.92 -11.90 8.37
N HIS A 142 -15.16 -10.88 7.54
CA HIS A 142 -14.88 -10.97 6.11
C HIS A 142 -13.38 -11.20 5.95
N ARG A 143 -13.01 -12.29 5.27
CA ARG A 143 -11.62 -12.55 4.90
C ARG A 143 -11.44 -12.07 3.47
N ALA A 144 -10.40 -11.28 3.23
CA ALA A 144 -10.01 -10.91 1.88
C ALA A 144 -9.77 -12.19 1.05
N ILE A 145 -10.38 -12.25 -0.14
CA ILE A 145 -10.14 -13.32 -1.11
C ILE A 145 -9.38 -12.67 -2.26
N PRO A 146 -8.17 -13.15 -2.60
CA PRO A 146 -7.42 -12.63 -3.73
C PRO A 146 -8.26 -12.68 -5.01
N LEU A 147 -8.43 -11.54 -5.68
CA LEU A 147 -9.14 -11.46 -6.97
C LEU A 147 -8.36 -12.13 -8.10
N TRP A 148 -7.04 -12.18 -7.97
CA TRP A 148 -6.14 -12.76 -8.95
C TRP A 148 -5.29 -13.86 -8.30
N ARG A 149 -5.16 -14.98 -9.01
CA ARG A 149 -4.23 -16.06 -8.66
C ARG A 149 -3.37 -16.35 -9.88
N LYS A 150 -2.07 -16.08 -9.76
CA LYS A 150 -1.12 -16.42 -10.82
C LYS A 150 -1.11 -17.94 -11.03
N PRO A 151 -1.41 -18.45 -12.23
CA PRO A 151 -1.27 -19.86 -12.55
C PRO A 151 0.22 -20.22 -12.73
N GLY A 152 0.59 -21.45 -12.35
CA GLY A 152 1.94 -21.98 -12.60
C GLY A 152 2.95 -21.68 -11.49
N SER A 153 4.22 -21.66 -11.88
CA SER A 153 5.36 -21.41 -11.00
C SER A 153 5.50 -19.94 -10.61
N ILE A 154 6.09 -19.71 -9.46
CA ILE A 154 6.38 -18.38 -8.92
C ILE A 154 7.77 -18.38 -8.29
N GLU A 155 8.51 -17.29 -8.51
CA GLU A 155 9.77 -17.05 -7.82
C GLU A 155 9.48 -16.76 -6.33
N ARG A 156 10.20 -17.44 -5.45
CA ARG A 156 10.24 -17.16 -4.01
C ARG A 156 11.67 -17.00 -3.56
N LEU A 157 11.87 -16.25 -2.49
CA LEU A 157 13.15 -16.15 -1.81
C LEU A 157 13.52 -17.51 -1.20
N SER A 158 14.73 -18.00 -1.49
CA SER A 158 15.25 -19.24 -0.89
C SER A 158 15.86 -19.02 0.49
N GLU A 159 16.24 -17.78 0.78
CA GLU A 159 16.83 -17.33 2.04
C GLU A 159 16.40 -15.87 2.31
N PRO A 160 16.54 -15.37 3.55
CA PRO A 160 16.26 -13.97 3.84
C PRO A 160 17.07 -13.04 2.92
N PRO A 161 16.47 -11.96 2.39
CA PRO A 161 17.17 -11.07 1.46
C PRO A 161 18.34 -10.38 2.16
N ALA A 162 19.49 -10.38 1.50
CA ALA A 162 20.69 -9.68 1.95
C ALA A 162 20.72 -8.26 1.37
N LEU A 163 21.15 -7.29 2.19
CA LEU A 163 21.28 -5.90 1.72
C LEU A 163 22.41 -5.82 0.67
N PHE A 164 22.16 -5.06 -0.40
CA PHE A 164 23.14 -4.74 -1.45
C PHE A 164 23.68 -5.94 -2.25
N GLU A 165 22.98 -7.08 -2.18
CA GLU A 165 23.29 -8.29 -2.94
C GLU A 165 22.10 -8.67 -3.83
N PRO A 166 22.32 -9.46 -4.89
CA PRO A 166 21.22 -10.03 -5.65
C PRO A 166 20.41 -11.01 -4.78
N ASP A 167 19.08 -10.93 -4.90
CA ASP A 167 18.19 -11.87 -4.23
C ASP A 167 18.42 -13.31 -4.73
N LYS A 168 18.46 -14.27 -3.80
CA LYS A 168 18.48 -15.69 -4.15
C LYS A 168 17.05 -16.21 -4.22
N THR A 169 16.64 -16.63 -5.40
CA THR A 169 15.27 -17.07 -5.68
C THR A 169 15.22 -18.49 -6.23
N GLU A 170 14.14 -19.19 -5.90
CA GLU A 170 13.80 -20.51 -6.43
C GLU A 170 12.39 -20.50 -7.02
N LEU A 171 12.20 -21.29 -8.08
CA LEU A 171 10.88 -21.50 -8.66
C LEU A 171 10.10 -22.52 -7.83
N THR A 172 8.94 -22.10 -7.33
CA THR A 172 8.05 -22.94 -6.52
C THR A 172 6.63 -22.93 -7.07
N ASN A 173 5.78 -23.86 -6.64
CA ASN A 173 4.36 -23.80 -6.96
C ASN A 173 3.69 -22.64 -6.21
N SER A 174 3.00 -21.76 -6.95
CA SER A 174 2.14 -20.73 -6.38
C SER A 174 1.18 -21.35 -5.37
N TRP A 175 1.03 -20.80 -4.17
CA TRP A 175 0.09 -21.41 -3.21
C TRP A 175 -1.36 -21.24 -3.62
N GLY A 176 -1.66 -20.23 -4.44
CA GLY A 176 -2.96 -20.06 -5.07
C GLY A 176 -3.37 -21.25 -5.93
N SER A 177 -2.41 -22.08 -6.37
CA SER A 177 -2.65 -23.31 -7.12
C SER A 177 -3.23 -24.46 -6.27
N ILE A 178 -3.05 -24.43 -4.95
CA ILE A 178 -3.56 -25.46 -4.03
C ILE A 178 -4.64 -24.83 -3.14
N PRO A 179 -5.95 -25.13 -3.36
CA PRO A 179 -7.04 -24.49 -2.64
C PRO A 179 -6.95 -24.58 -1.11
N ALA A 180 -6.53 -25.74 -0.58
CA ALA A 180 -6.40 -25.96 0.86
C ALA A 180 -5.29 -25.08 1.49
N VAL A 181 -4.18 -24.85 0.76
CA VAL A 181 -3.09 -23.99 1.23
C VAL A 181 -3.57 -22.53 1.19
N ALA A 182 -4.21 -22.10 0.10
CA ALA A 182 -4.77 -20.76 -0.02
C ALA A 182 -5.78 -20.44 1.10
N GLU A 183 -6.64 -21.38 1.48
CA GLU A 183 -7.61 -21.20 2.56
C GLU A 183 -6.94 -21.05 3.94
N ARG A 184 -5.96 -21.92 4.26
CA ARG A 184 -5.20 -21.86 5.52
C ARG A 184 -4.43 -20.55 5.64
N ILE A 185 -3.82 -20.11 4.56
CA ILE A 185 -3.04 -18.89 4.50
C ILE A 185 -3.94 -17.65 4.68
N ASN A 186 -5.07 -17.58 3.96
CA ASN A 186 -6.04 -16.50 4.15
C ASN A 186 -6.61 -16.48 5.58
N LYS A 187 -6.80 -17.65 6.19
CA LYS A 187 -7.18 -17.75 7.61
C LYS A 187 -6.09 -17.14 8.49
N ALA A 188 -4.83 -17.52 8.30
CA ALA A 188 -3.71 -17.03 9.12
C ALA A 188 -3.51 -15.52 9.04
N TRP A 189 -3.68 -14.92 7.85
CA TRP A 189 -3.50 -13.47 7.65
C TRP A 189 -4.64 -12.63 8.23
N GLY A 190 -5.87 -13.14 8.21
CA GLY A 190 -7.00 -12.47 8.88
C GLY A 190 -6.81 -12.27 10.39
N TYR A 191 -5.79 -12.89 11.00
CA TYR A 191 -5.40 -12.70 12.40
C TYR A 191 -4.07 -11.95 12.58
N ASN A 192 -3.26 -11.75 11.52
CA ASN A 192 -1.86 -11.30 11.62
C ASN A 192 -1.51 -10.23 10.56
N VAL A 193 -2.26 -9.14 10.52
CA VAL A 193 -1.95 -8.01 9.61
C VAL A 193 -0.72 -7.21 10.10
N GLY A 194 -0.45 -7.22 11.41
CA GLY A 194 0.59 -6.41 12.06
C GLY A 194 2.05 -6.76 11.72
N PRO A 195 2.53 -8.01 11.89
CA PRO A 195 3.95 -8.34 11.70
C PRO A 195 4.38 -8.44 10.22
N GLY A 196 3.44 -8.30 9.29
CA GLY A 196 3.70 -8.49 7.87
C GLY A 196 3.81 -9.97 7.47
N PRO A 197 4.14 -10.24 6.20
CA PRO A 197 4.29 -11.59 5.69
C PRO A 197 5.56 -12.26 6.21
N LEU A 198 5.50 -13.57 6.48
CA LEU A 198 6.70 -14.38 6.67
C LEU A 198 7.50 -14.40 5.35
N TRP A 199 8.83 -14.28 5.40
CA TRP A 199 9.65 -14.15 4.18
C TRP A 199 9.75 -15.46 3.39
N GLU A 200 9.73 -16.61 4.07
CA GLU A 200 9.63 -17.95 3.46
C GLU A 200 8.34 -18.09 2.64
N LEU A 201 7.40 -17.24 3.02
CA LEU A 201 6.04 -17.18 2.57
C LEU A 201 5.79 -15.99 1.62
N LEU A 202 6.82 -15.23 1.23
CA LEU A 202 6.67 -14.14 0.29
C LEU A 202 6.70 -14.69 -1.14
N GLU A 203 5.60 -14.48 -1.87
CA GLU A 203 5.52 -14.75 -3.29
C GLU A 203 5.02 -13.51 -4.02
N ASP A 204 5.56 -13.27 -5.21
CA ASP A 204 5.22 -12.09 -5.97
C ASP A 204 3.91 -12.24 -6.75
N ARG A 205 2.85 -11.63 -6.19
CA ARG A 205 1.49 -11.65 -6.75
C ARG A 205 1.13 -10.39 -7.53
N GLY A 206 2.10 -9.50 -7.76
CA GLY A 206 1.88 -8.30 -8.57
C GLY A 206 1.46 -8.68 -9.98
N TRP A 207 0.52 -7.92 -10.54
CA TRP A 207 0.13 -8.05 -11.93
C TRP A 207 0.17 -6.69 -12.62
N TYR A 208 0.71 -6.69 -13.83
CA TYR A 208 0.82 -5.54 -14.72
C TYR A 208 0.50 -6.00 -16.14
N LYS A 209 -0.27 -5.20 -16.88
CA LYS A 209 -0.63 -5.51 -18.28
C LYS A 209 0.60 -5.57 -19.20
N GLU A 210 1.68 -4.90 -18.81
CA GLU A 210 2.93 -4.84 -19.57
C GLU A 210 3.75 -6.11 -19.43
N ALA A 211 3.42 -7.00 -18.48
CA ALA A 211 4.15 -8.24 -18.26
C ALA A 211 4.26 -9.07 -19.56
N ILE A 212 5.46 -9.58 -19.83
CA ILE A 212 5.77 -10.30 -21.06
C ILE A 212 5.48 -11.79 -20.87
N ASP A 213 4.51 -12.30 -21.63
CA ASP A 213 4.20 -13.73 -21.69
C ASP A 213 5.23 -14.53 -22.52
N GLY A 214 5.40 -15.81 -22.19
CA GLY A 214 6.21 -16.76 -22.95
C GLY A 214 7.16 -17.61 -22.11
N ILE A 215 8.28 -18.04 -22.72
CA ILE A 215 9.30 -18.87 -22.05
C ILE A 215 9.97 -18.04 -20.95
N ASN A 216 10.05 -18.61 -19.74
CA ASN A 216 10.52 -17.96 -18.52
C ASN A 216 9.75 -16.68 -18.16
N ALA A 217 8.43 -16.61 -18.43
CA ALA A 217 7.58 -15.51 -17.95
C ALA A 217 7.62 -15.30 -16.42
N ASP A 218 8.20 -16.25 -15.68
CA ASP A 218 8.38 -16.17 -14.24
C ASP A 218 9.52 -15.24 -13.80
N GLU A 219 10.45 -14.89 -14.68
CA GLU A 219 11.56 -13.96 -14.36
C GLU A 219 11.04 -12.56 -14.01
N GLU A 220 11.55 -11.95 -12.94
CA GLU A 220 11.15 -10.60 -12.48
C GLU A 220 11.15 -9.55 -13.61
N LYS A 221 12.21 -9.50 -14.43
CA LYS A 221 12.34 -8.53 -15.52
C LYS A 221 11.27 -8.66 -16.62
N LYS A 222 10.64 -9.82 -16.75
CA LYS A 222 9.51 -10.00 -17.68
C LYS A 222 8.19 -9.64 -17.04
N ARG A 223 8.05 -9.86 -15.72
CA ARG A 223 6.87 -9.47 -14.94
C ARG A 223 6.79 -7.97 -14.70
N ARG A 224 7.94 -7.32 -14.57
CA ARG A 224 8.11 -5.86 -14.47
C ARG A 224 9.11 -5.37 -15.52
N PRO A 225 8.71 -5.32 -16.79
CA PRO A 225 9.59 -4.84 -17.84
C PRO A 225 9.90 -3.35 -17.65
N ARG A 226 10.98 -2.93 -18.27
CA ARG A 226 11.30 -1.50 -18.38
C ARG A 226 10.25 -0.81 -19.26
N VAL A 227 9.87 0.40 -18.87
CA VAL A 227 8.89 1.23 -19.57
C VAL A 227 9.42 2.64 -19.80
N HIS A 228 8.82 3.36 -20.76
CA HIS A 228 9.14 4.77 -21.06
C HIS A 228 10.62 5.07 -21.35
N GLU A 229 11.33 4.13 -22.01
CA GLU A 229 12.75 4.26 -22.35
C GLU A 229 13.06 5.46 -23.24
N TYR A 230 12.09 5.89 -24.06
CA TYR A 230 12.20 7.03 -24.96
C TYR A 230 12.17 8.40 -24.26
N ILE A 231 11.87 8.46 -22.94
CA ILE A 231 11.85 9.70 -22.18
C ILE A 231 13.23 9.93 -21.55
N SER A 232 13.86 11.06 -21.85
CA SER A 232 15.10 11.50 -21.19
C SER A 232 14.82 12.48 -20.04
N ALA A 233 15.84 12.76 -19.22
CA ALA A 233 15.78 13.72 -18.11
C ALA A 233 16.52 15.04 -18.43
N ASP A 234 16.67 15.36 -19.73
CA ASP A 234 17.55 16.44 -20.22
C ASP A 234 17.04 17.86 -19.92
N SER A 235 15.77 18.01 -19.53
CA SER A 235 15.15 19.32 -19.21
C SER A 235 15.49 19.85 -17.82
N SER A 236 16.43 19.20 -17.13
CA SER A 236 16.85 19.54 -15.77
C SER A 236 18.02 20.52 -15.75
N THR A 237 18.06 21.39 -14.74
CA THR A 237 19.15 22.37 -14.55
C THR A 237 19.75 22.22 -13.17
N ILE A 238 21.08 22.08 -13.08
CA ILE A 238 21.79 22.02 -11.81
C ILE A 238 21.85 23.43 -11.21
N LEU A 239 21.47 23.55 -9.94
CA LEU A 239 21.46 24.80 -9.19
C LEU A 239 22.65 24.87 -8.23
N SER A 240 23.10 26.09 -7.95
CA SER A 240 23.98 26.34 -6.80
C SER A 240 23.20 26.16 -5.49
N THR A 241 23.89 25.89 -4.39
CA THR A 241 23.28 25.83 -3.04
C THR A 241 22.52 27.11 -2.69
N SER A 242 23.02 28.28 -3.13
CA SER A 242 22.38 29.57 -2.88
C SER A 242 21.06 29.70 -3.65
N ASP A 243 21.01 29.25 -4.90
CA ASP A 243 19.80 29.33 -5.73
C ASP A 243 18.75 28.29 -5.28
N ALA A 244 19.20 27.16 -4.75
CA ALA A 244 18.34 26.11 -4.24
C ALA A 244 17.65 26.46 -2.91
N GLN A 245 18.20 27.40 -2.14
CA GLN A 245 17.73 27.76 -0.79
C GLN A 245 16.24 28.09 -0.72
N ALA A 246 15.68 28.69 -1.78
CA ALA A 246 14.25 29.04 -1.85
C ALA A 246 13.31 27.82 -1.92
N TYR A 247 13.82 26.65 -2.31
CA TYR A 247 13.04 25.42 -2.47
C TYR A 247 13.12 24.50 -1.26
N LEU A 248 14.12 24.71 -0.39
CA LEU A 248 14.40 23.85 0.74
C LEU A 248 13.45 24.12 1.90
N PRO A 249 13.24 23.12 2.78
CA PRO A 249 12.62 23.36 4.07
C PRO A 249 13.33 24.50 4.81
N HIS A 250 12.56 25.29 5.56
CA HIS A 250 13.03 26.46 6.28
C HIS A 250 12.48 26.52 7.71
N GLY A 251 13.17 27.27 8.57
CA GLY A 251 12.77 27.45 9.97
C GLY A 251 11.45 28.23 10.13
N ALA A 252 10.81 28.02 11.29
CA ALA A 252 9.64 28.79 11.70
C ALA A 252 9.97 30.28 11.90
N GLY A 253 9.11 31.16 11.38
CA GLY A 253 9.27 32.61 11.53
C GLY A 253 10.04 33.32 10.41
N ALA A 254 10.38 32.63 9.31
CA ALA A 254 10.90 33.25 8.10
C ALA A 254 9.78 34.04 7.37
N GLY A 255 9.38 35.18 7.92
CA GLY A 255 8.45 36.11 7.29
C GLY A 255 9.15 36.96 6.23
N SER A 256 8.70 36.84 4.98
CA SER A 256 8.80 37.72 3.78
C SER A 256 10.06 38.56 3.46
N SER A 257 11.09 38.68 4.29
CA SER A 257 12.26 39.53 4.00
C SER A 257 13.56 39.18 4.75
N ASP A 258 13.57 38.16 5.61
CA ASP A 258 14.81 37.70 6.27
C ASP A 258 15.34 36.49 5.51
N GLU A 259 16.65 36.40 5.30
CA GLU A 259 17.31 35.28 4.60
C GLU A 259 16.72 33.95 5.08
N LEU A 260 16.21 33.12 4.15
CA LEU A 260 15.56 31.85 4.45
C LEU A 260 16.51 30.93 5.24
N ARG A 261 16.47 30.99 6.57
CA ARG A 261 17.31 30.16 7.41
C ARG A 261 16.84 28.72 7.32
N GLY A 262 17.80 27.81 7.15
CA GLY A 262 17.54 26.37 7.21
C GLY A 262 16.84 25.97 8.51
N PRO A 263 16.14 24.84 8.51
CA PRO A 263 15.37 24.40 9.66
C PRO A 263 16.33 24.09 10.82
N PRO A 264 15.91 24.32 12.08
CA PRO A 264 16.74 23.98 13.21
C PRO A 264 16.98 22.45 13.25
N PRO A 265 18.13 22.00 13.78
CA PRO A 265 18.42 20.58 13.94
C PRO A 265 17.38 19.91 14.85
N VAL A 266 16.98 18.69 14.50
CA VAL A 266 16.06 17.90 15.32
C VAL A 266 16.87 17.14 16.38
N THR A 267 16.46 17.28 17.64
CA THR A 267 17.06 16.51 18.74
C THR A 267 16.32 15.20 18.90
N CYS A 268 17.04 14.08 18.78
CA CYS A 268 16.52 12.73 18.99
C CYS A 268 17.25 12.05 20.16
N SER A 269 16.58 11.12 20.84
CA SER A 269 17.16 10.23 21.84
C SER A 269 17.21 8.82 21.28
N PHE A 270 18.40 8.22 21.20
CA PHE A 270 18.63 6.88 20.62
C PHE A 270 19.17 5.89 21.65
N GLY A 271 18.84 4.60 21.50
CA GLY A 271 19.29 3.54 22.39
C GLY A 271 18.18 2.97 23.26
N SER A 272 18.53 2.07 24.18
CA SER A 272 17.59 1.49 25.13
C SER A 272 17.02 2.55 26.08
N PHE A 273 15.84 2.29 26.66
CA PHE A 273 15.14 3.24 27.53
C PHE A 273 16.02 3.78 28.67
N GLU A 274 16.87 2.94 29.26
CA GLU A 274 17.75 3.31 30.37
C GLU A 274 19.10 3.91 29.94
N GLY A 275 19.45 3.84 28.64
CA GLY A 275 20.77 4.18 28.09
C GLY A 275 20.70 5.14 26.90
N GLN A 276 19.71 6.03 26.86
CA GLN A 276 19.49 6.88 25.70
C GLN A 276 20.60 7.91 25.50
N THR A 277 21.09 8.02 24.27
CA THR A 277 22.04 9.04 23.80
C THR A 277 21.28 10.12 23.04
N ARG A 278 21.43 11.38 23.48
CA ARG A 278 20.80 12.53 22.85
C ARG A 278 21.68 13.05 21.71
N VAL A 279 21.13 13.11 20.51
CA VAL A 279 21.85 13.49 19.28
C VAL A 279 21.05 14.53 18.51
N GLN A 280 21.73 15.56 18.00
CA GLN A 280 21.14 16.51 17.08
C GLN A 280 21.40 16.09 15.63
N ILE A 281 20.35 16.09 14.82
CA ILE A 281 20.39 15.70 13.41
C ILE A 281 19.99 16.90 12.58
N GLN A 282 20.93 17.40 11.77
CA GLN A 282 20.69 18.46 10.80
C GLN A 282 19.82 17.95 9.65
N MET A 283 19.22 18.86 8.88
CA MET A 283 18.63 18.50 7.58
C MET A 283 19.67 17.77 6.72
N PHE A 284 19.24 16.73 6.01
CA PHE A 284 20.07 15.77 5.26
C PHE A 284 20.96 14.85 6.10
N GLY A 285 21.02 15.04 7.42
CA GLY A 285 21.76 14.16 8.31
C GLY A 285 21.07 12.81 8.51
N SER A 286 21.88 11.76 8.65
CA SER A 286 21.43 10.40 8.96
C SER A 286 22.26 9.76 10.09
N ARG A 287 21.67 8.74 10.73
CA ARG A 287 22.27 7.94 11.80
C ARG A 287 21.91 6.48 11.63
N LYS A 288 22.89 5.60 11.82
CA LYS A 288 22.66 4.15 11.90
C LYS A 288 22.19 3.81 13.30
N ILE A 289 21.10 3.06 13.42
CA ILE A 289 20.62 2.64 14.73
C ILE A 289 21.55 1.58 15.35
N ALA A 290 22.33 0.85 14.53
CA ALA A 290 23.40 -0.04 14.98
C ALA A 290 24.40 0.63 15.95
N GLU A 291 24.62 1.94 15.83
CA GLU A 291 25.50 2.71 16.73
C GLU A 291 24.99 2.77 18.18
N TYR A 292 23.68 2.60 18.38
CA TYR A 292 23.01 2.70 19.69
C TYR A 292 22.38 1.38 20.13
N ILE A 293 21.99 0.53 19.18
CA ILE A 293 21.37 -0.78 19.39
C ILE A 293 22.09 -1.78 18.46
N PRO A 294 23.09 -2.51 18.97
CA PRO A 294 23.89 -3.46 18.17
C PRO A 294 23.01 -4.47 17.42
N GLY A 295 23.36 -4.74 16.16
CA GLY A 295 22.61 -5.66 15.27
C GLY A 295 21.38 -5.04 14.59
N SER A 296 20.99 -3.81 14.93
CA SER A 296 19.90 -3.11 14.23
C SER A 296 20.30 -2.73 12.80
N LYS A 297 19.47 -3.08 11.82
CA LYS A 297 19.63 -2.69 10.40
C LYS A 297 18.87 -1.40 10.03
N SER A 298 18.36 -0.68 11.03
CA SER A 298 17.53 0.50 10.82
C SER A 298 18.35 1.79 10.74
N HIS A 299 17.79 2.79 10.07
CA HIS A 299 18.38 4.12 9.93
C HIS A 299 17.35 5.18 10.29
N VAL A 300 17.85 6.30 10.78
CA VAL A 300 17.05 7.51 11.01
C VAL A 300 17.71 8.65 10.27
N PHE A 301 16.94 9.39 9.48
CA PHE A 301 17.41 10.53 8.72
C PHE A 301 16.43 11.70 8.82
N ASN A 302 16.93 12.91 8.62
CA ASN A 302 16.14 14.13 8.79
C ASN A 302 15.94 14.86 7.45
N ALA A 303 14.72 14.85 6.94
CA ALA A 303 14.32 15.58 5.73
C ALA A 303 14.23 17.10 5.92
N GLY A 304 14.29 17.60 7.17
CA GLY A 304 14.26 19.03 7.51
C GLY A 304 12.88 19.57 7.90
N ALA A 305 11.79 18.91 7.48
CA ALA A 305 10.41 19.29 7.79
C ALA A 305 9.47 18.06 7.71
N PRO A 306 8.19 18.17 8.13
CA PRO A 306 7.22 17.07 8.03
C PRO A 306 7.11 16.52 6.61
N VAL A 307 7.16 15.19 6.49
CA VAL A 307 7.09 14.46 5.22
C VAL A 307 5.65 14.06 4.95
N TRP A 308 5.15 14.35 3.74
CA TRP A 308 3.79 14.01 3.30
C TRP A 308 3.75 13.00 2.17
N GLY A 309 4.80 12.95 1.35
CA GLY A 309 4.97 11.96 0.29
C GLY A 309 6.23 11.14 0.49
N LEU A 310 6.12 9.83 0.30
CA LEU A 310 7.25 8.90 0.41
C LEU A 310 7.01 7.71 -0.52
N ASP A 311 7.97 7.39 -1.39
CA ASP A 311 7.86 6.19 -2.23
C ASP A 311 9.21 5.67 -2.72
N TRP A 312 9.34 4.34 -2.82
CA TRP A 312 10.56 3.66 -3.26
C TRP A 312 10.63 3.59 -4.78
N CYS A 313 11.80 3.89 -5.35
CA CYS A 313 12.02 3.88 -6.79
C CYS A 313 12.21 2.45 -7.32
N PRO A 314 11.41 1.99 -8.29
CA PRO A 314 11.66 0.71 -8.96
C PRO A 314 12.86 0.82 -9.91
N VAL A 315 13.89 0.01 -9.65
CA VAL A 315 15.07 -0.12 -10.53
C VAL A 315 15.01 -1.46 -11.24
N HIS A 316 15.20 -1.43 -12.56
CA HIS A 316 15.17 -2.64 -13.38
C HIS A 316 16.24 -3.64 -12.92
N PRO A 317 15.94 -4.96 -12.82
CA PRO A 317 16.87 -5.96 -12.31
C PRO A 317 18.25 -5.93 -12.97
N ASP A 318 18.30 -5.72 -14.29
CA ASP A 318 19.56 -5.69 -15.05
C ASP A 318 20.48 -4.50 -14.70
N ASP A 319 19.97 -3.41 -14.11
CA ASP A 319 20.81 -2.25 -13.74
C ASP A 319 21.16 -2.21 -12.25
N ARG A 320 20.58 -3.08 -11.41
CA ARG A 320 20.84 -3.07 -9.96
C ARG A 320 22.34 -3.16 -9.67
N ALA A 321 23.07 -3.99 -10.41
CA ALA A 321 24.52 -4.13 -10.28
C ALA A 321 25.27 -2.83 -10.63
N ARG A 322 24.85 -2.10 -11.67
CA ARG A 322 25.43 -0.78 -12.04
C ARG A 322 25.28 0.22 -10.89
N HIS A 323 24.13 0.20 -10.22
CA HIS A 323 23.86 1.03 -9.05
C HIS A 323 24.43 0.44 -7.75
N SER A 324 25.30 -0.58 -7.78
CA SER A 324 25.81 -1.26 -6.58
C SER A 324 24.70 -1.74 -5.63
N HIS A 325 23.56 -2.14 -6.21
CA HIS A 325 22.35 -2.55 -5.50
C HIS A 325 21.82 -1.49 -4.51
N LYS A 326 22.13 -0.21 -4.73
CA LYS A 326 21.51 0.90 -4.01
C LYS A 326 20.00 0.94 -4.24
N GLN A 327 19.26 1.33 -3.21
CA GLN A 327 17.83 1.57 -3.29
C GLN A 327 17.56 3.07 -3.14
N TYR A 328 16.68 3.62 -3.96
CA TYR A 328 16.35 5.04 -3.92
C TYR A 328 14.94 5.28 -3.35
N LEU A 329 14.81 6.32 -2.54
CA LEU A 329 13.60 6.72 -1.84
C LEU A 329 13.30 8.18 -2.16
N ALA A 330 12.12 8.45 -2.73
CA ALA A 330 11.64 9.81 -2.85
C ALA A 330 11.00 10.24 -1.53
N VAL A 331 11.32 11.46 -1.09
CA VAL A 331 10.84 12.05 0.16
C VAL A 331 10.37 13.47 -0.15
N ALA A 332 9.08 13.75 0.05
CA ALA A 332 8.49 15.06 -0.19
C ALA A 332 8.15 15.74 1.16
N PRO A 333 9.05 16.60 1.67
CA PRO A 333 8.77 17.41 2.84
C PRO A 333 7.92 18.63 2.51
N PHE A 334 7.22 19.14 3.51
CA PHE A 334 6.67 20.49 3.47
C PHE A 334 7.75 21.58 3.62
N PRO A 335 7.45 22.84 3.24
CA PRO A 335 8.42 23.93 3.33
C PRO A 335 8.78 24.27 4.78
N SER A 336 7.91 24.01 5.75
CA SER A 336 8.21 24.19 7.17
C SER A 336 7.32 23.31 8.05
N LYS A 337 7.66 23.22 9.34
CA LYS A 337 6.85 22.53 10.35
C LYS A 337 5.49 23.17 10.62
N ASP A 338 5.35 24.47 10.33
CA ASP A 338 4.13 25.23 10.59
C ASP A 338 3.27 25.34 9.32
N HIS A 339 3.72 24.74 8.20
CA HIS A 339 2.96 24.70 6.97
C HIS A 339 1.71 23.84 7.15
N SER A 340 0.55 24.46 6.99
CA SER A 340 -0.75 23.81 7.16
C SER A 340 -1.64 24.17 5.95
N PRO A 341 -1.59 23.36 4.89
CA PRO A 341 -2.33 23.63 3.66
C PRO A 341 -3.84 23.46 3.90
N ALA A 342 -4.63 24.42 3.44
CA ALA A 342 -6.08 24.32 3.47
C ALA A 342 -6.59 23.45 2.30
N ILE A 343 -7.36 22.42 2.62
CA ILE A 343 -7.87 21.47 1.61
C ILE A 343 -8.68 22.22 0.54
N GLY A 344 -8.32 21.99 -0.73
CA GLY A 344 -9.01 22.58 -1.89
C GLY A 344 -8.53 23.98 -2.26
N ASN A 345 -7.70 24.63 -1.44
CA ASN A 345 -7.09 25.91 -1.77
C ASN A 345 -5.83 25.68 -2.60
N ARG A 346 -5.74 26.37 -3.74
CA ARG A 346 -4.57 26.33 -4.63
C ARG A 346 -3.61 27.44 -4.27
N VAL A 347 -2.32 27.13 -4.16
CA VAL A 347 -1.28 28.17 -4.16
C VAL A 347 -1.07 28.71 -5.57
N GLN A 348 -0.70 29.99 -5.66
CA GLN A 348 -0.34 30.61 -6.93
C GLN A 348 1.08 30.21 -7.31
N ARG A 349 1.30 29.92 -8.60
CA ARG A 349 2.63 29.65 -9.14
C ARG A 349 3.39 30.95 -9.43
N PRO A 350 4.73 30.96 -9.34
CA PRO A 350 5.58 29.86 -8.88
C PRO A 350 5.48 29.68 -7.35
N ALA A 351 5.39 28.43 -6.91
CA ALA A 351 5.38 28.05 -5.51
C ALA A 351 6.57 27.12 -5.25
N PRO A 352 7.71 27.65 -4.75
CA PRO A 352 8.92 26.84 -4.51
C PRO A 352 8.67 25.70 -3.53
N SER A 353 9.14 24.50 -3.90
CA SER A 353 9.11 23.31 -3.06
C SER A 353 10.16 22.30 -3.52
N CYS A 354 10.30 21.20 -2.80
CA CYS A 354 11.23 20.15 -3.22
C CYS A 354 10.71 18.73 -3.04
N ILE A 355 11.28 17.82 -3.82
CA ILE A 355 11.29 16.38 -3.56
C ILE A 355 12.75 15.97 -3.37
N GLN A 356 13.09 15.32 -2.27
CA GLN A 356 14.42 14.82 -1.97
C GLN A 356 14.54 13.36 -2.44
N ILE A 357 15.64 13.01 -3.09
CA ILE A 357 15.98 11.64 -3.48
C ILE A 357 17.07 11.15 -2.55
N TRP A 358 16.70 10.19 -1.71
CA TRP A 358 17.58 9.53 -0.76
C TRP A 358 18.01 8.17 -1.31
N SER A 359 19.18 7.70 -0.91
CA SER A 359 19.64 6.34 -1.20
C SER A 359 19.99 5.58 0.07
N LEU A 360 19.66 4.29 0.10
CA LEU A 360 20.25 3.31 1.00
C LEU A 360 21.36 2.57 0.25
N SER A 361 22.60 2.64 0.72
CA SER A 361 23.78 2.10 0.06
C SER A 361 24.74 1.37 1.00
N SER A 362 25.57 0.47 0.47
CA SER A 362 26.64 -0.21 1.22
C SER A 362 27.63 0.79 1.85
N CYS A 363 28.12 0.47 3.05
CA CYS A 363 29.15 1.28 3.72
C CYS A 363 30.49 1.16 2.96
N GLY A 364 31.04 2.28 2.48
CA GLY A 364 32.37 2.29 1.85
C GLY A 364 32.33 2.14 0.33
N GLN A 365 31.42 2.84 -0.35
CA GLN A 365 31.58 3.02 -1.80
C GLN A 365 32.97 3.60 -2.12
N PRO A 366 33.71 3.01 -3.07
CA PRO A 366 34.71 3.76 -3.80
C PRO A 366 33.95 4.70 -4.75
N GLU A 367 33.91 5.99 -4.45
CA GLU A 367 33.66 6.98 -5.50
C GLU A 367 34.75 6.78 -6.57
N ALA A 368 34.35 6.39 -7.79
CA ALA A 368 35.21 6.18 -8.95
C ALA A 368 36.47 5.31 -8.70
N ALA A 369 36.33 3.98 -8.71
CA ALA A 369 37.49 3.11 -8.77
C ALA A 369 38.06 3.05 -10.20
N ASP A 370 39.20 3.73 -10.40
CA ASP A 370 40.22 3.32 -11.36
C ASP A 370 40.48 1.81 -11.23
N GLU A 371 40.43 1.07 -12.33
CA GLU A 371 40.54 -0.41 -12.43
C GLU A 371 41.89 -1.00 -11.95
N SER A 372 42.74 -0.23 -11.27
CA SER A 372 44.12 -0.63 -10.99
C SER A 372 44.37 -1.25 -9.60
N ASN A 373 43.37 -1.32 -8.71
CA ASN A 373 43.63 -1.72 -7.32
C ASN A 373 42.64 -2.72 -6.69
N GLU A 374 42.22 -3.74 -7.44
CA GLU A 374 41.33 -4.83 -6.97
C GLU A 374 41.92 -5.76 -5.88
N LYS A 375 43.15 -5.53 -5.39
CA LYS A 375 43.84 -6.49 -4.50
C LYS A 375 43.98 -6.10 -3.04
N LEU A 376 43.50 -4.93 -2.60
CA LEU A 376 43.62 -4.52 -1.18
C LEU A 376 42.30 -4.26 -0.42
N GLY A 377 41.13 -4.39 -1.04
CA GLY A 377 39.84 -4.03 -0.43
C GLY A 377 38.95 -5.19 0.05
N LYS A 378 39.39 -6.45 -0.04
CA LYS A 378 38.56 -7.62 0.33
C LYS A 378 38.56 -7.95 1.83
N SER A 379 39.25 -7.17 2.67
CA SER A 379 39.46 -7.49 4.09
C SER A 379 38.51 -6.81 5.07
N GLN A 380 37.45 -6.11 4.64
CA GLN A 380 36.39 -5.57 5.51
C GLN A 380 34.99 -5.49 4.88
N ARG A 381 34.62 -6.37 3.93
CA ARG A 381 33.18 -6.64 3.72
C ARG A 381 32.73 -7.55 4.85
N GLY A 382 32.34 -6.95 5.98
CA GLY A 382 31.79 -7.69 7.10
C GLY A 382 30.41 -8.25 6.74
N GLU A 383 30.09 -9.43 7.28
CA GLU A 383 28.72 -10.00 7.34
C GLU A 383 27.67 -9.05 7.96
N ASP A 384 28.09 -7.89 8.47
CA ASP A 384 27.32 -6.89 9.22
C ASP A 384 27.15 -5.53 8.49
N ASP A 385 27.28 -5.45 7.16
CA ASP A 385 26.97 -4.19 6.46
C ASP A 385 25.47 -3.84 6.56
N THR A 386 25.16 -2.91 7.45
CA THR A 386 23.81 -2.38 7.66
C THR A 386 23.48 -1.25 6.69
N GLY A 387 24.44 -0.77 5.91
CA GLY A 387 24.26 0.31 4.94
C GLY A 387 24.23 1.71 5.54
N GLU A 388 24.11 2.71 4.65
CA GLU A 388 24.06 4.14 4.93
C GLU A 388 22.94 4.81 4.15
N MET A 389 22.23 5.74 4.82
CA MET A 389 21.24 6.60 4.22
C MET A 389 21.86 7.95 3.86
N HIS A 390 21.77 8.35 2.60
CA HIS A 390 22.31 9.61 2.08
C HIS A 390 21.27 10.35 1.23
N CYS A 391 21.21 11.68 1.34
CA CYS A 391 20.43 12.50 0.42
C CYS A 391 21.30 12.77 -0.81
N GLU A 392 21.01 12.11 -1.92
CA GLU A 392 21.82 12.17 -3.14
C GLU A 392 21.49 13.42 -3.97
N MET A 393 20.20 13.78 -4.02
CA MET A 393 19.72 14.85 -4.88
C MET A 393 18.46 15.51 -4.30
N VAL A 394 18.27 16.80 -4.58
CA VAL A 394 17.05 17.53 -4.29
C VAL A 394 16.47 18.08 -5.60
N LEU A 395 15.24 17.68 -5.91
CA LEU A 395 14.46 18.18 -7.03
C LEU A 395 13.75 19.46 -6.61
N CYS A 396 14.15 20.59 -7.17
CA CYS A 396 13.56 21.91 -6.96
C CYS A 396 12.39 22.14 -7.93
N LEU A 397 11.19 22.35 -7.39
CA LEU A 397 9.92 22.43 -8.12
C LEU A 397 9.18 23.75 -7.85
N GLU A 398 8.27 24.14 -8.75
CA GLU A 398 7.49 25.39 -8.66
C GLU A 398 5.98 25.18 -8.51
N CYS A 399 5.55 23.96 -8.17
CA CYS A 399 4.13 23.58 -8.03
C CYS A 399 3.62 23.57 -6.58
N GLY A 400 4.42 24.05 -5.62
CA GLY A 400 4.14 23.93 -4.19
C GLY A 400 4.50 22.54 -3.66
N PRO A 401 4.45 22.30 -2.35
CA PRO A 401 4.77 21.00 -1.76
C PRO A 401 3.83 19.91 -2.27
N ALA A 402 4.34 18.68 -2.33
CA ALA A 402 3.55 17.53 -2.73
C ALA A 402 2.71 17.02 -1.54
N PHE A 403 1.43 16.71 -1.81
CA PHE A 403 0.57 15.99 -0.87
C PHE A 403 0.80 14.48 -0.92
N GLU A 404 1.17 13.97 -2.09
CA GLU A 404 1.50 12.58 -2.34
C GLU A 404 2.47 12.50 -3.51
N VAL A 405 3.42 11.56 -3.44
CA VAL A 405 4.31 11.21 -4.55
C VAL A 405 4.31 9.70 -4.73
N LYS A 406 4.28 9.22 -5.98
CA LYS A 406 4.50 7.82 -6.31
C LYS A 406 5.34 7.68 -7.57
N TRP A 407 6.32 6.80 -7.53
CA TRP A 407 7.04 6.38 -8.71
C TRP A 407 6.11 5.62 -9.66
N CYS A 408 6.43 5.66 -10.95
CA CYS A 408 5.88 4.71 -11.89
C CYS A 408 6.15 3.29 -11.35
N PRO A 409 5.11 2.43 -11.20
CA PRO A 409 5.24 1.16 -10.49
C PRO A 409 6.10 0.13 -11.24
N LEU A 410 6.35 0.37 -12.53
CA LEU A 410 7.28 -0.37 -13.36
C LEU A 410 8.59 0.40 -13.53
N PRO A 411 9.75 -0.29 -13.61
CA PRO A 411 11.04 0.34 -13.83
C PRO A 411 11.00 1.24 -15.06
N SER A 412 11.31 2.52 -14.85
CA SER A 412 11.36 3.50 -15.94
C SER A 412 12.75 4.10 -16.10
N ASN A 413 13.75 3.57 -15.39
CA ASN A 413 15.12 4.05 -15.45
C ASN A 413 15.75 3.82 -16.83
N SER A 414 16.73 4.63 -17.23
CA SER A 414 17.46 4.45 -18.49
C SER A 414 18.35 3.19 -18.43
N PRO A 415 18.47 2.44 -19.53
CA PRO A 415 19.39 1.31 -19.58
C PRO A 415 20.85 1.77 -19.48
N ALA A 416 21.71 0.90 -18.96
CA ALA A 416 23.15 1.14 -18.77
C ALA A 416 23.92 1.60 -20.03
N GLU A 417 23.41 1.29 -21.22
CA GLU A 417 24.06 1.62 -22.51
C GLU A 417 23.86 3.08 -22.95
N HIS A 418 22.96 3.82 -22.30
CA HIS A 418 22.80 5.26 -22.57
C HIS A 418 23.94 6.03 -21.91
N SER A 419 24.77 6.67 -22.73
CA SER A 419 26.02 7.33 -22.31
C SER A 419 25.84 8.77 -21.81
N THR A 420 24.66 9.37 -22.00
CA THR A 420 24.36 10.76 -21.60
C THR A 420 22.88 10.94 -21.28
N GLY A 421 22.54 11.62 -20.18
CA GLY A 421 21.15 12.01 -19.87
C GLY A 421 20.31 10.92 -19.21
N GLY A 422 20.95 10.05 -18.42
CA GLY A 422 20.32 8.95 -17.70
C GLY A 422 19.20 9.41 -16.77
N LYS A 423 18.12 8.65 -16.77
CA LYS A 423 16.93 8.87 -15.95
C LYS A 423 16.87 7.79 -14.87
N LEU A 424 16.69 8.18 -13.62
CA LEU A 424 16.45 7.26 -12.50
C LEU A 424 15.04 6.67 -12.55
N GLY A 425 14.07 7.43 -13.03
CA GLY A 425 12.70 6.96 -13.22
C GLY A 425 11.72 8.11 -13.44
N ILE A 426 10.43 7.78 -13.48
CA ILE A 426 9.34 8.76 -13.57
C ILE A 426 8.60 8.78 -12.24
N ILE A 427 8.40 9.98 -11.68
CA ILE A 427 7.64 10.19 -10.46
C ILE A 427 6.40 11.03 -10.77
N ALA A 428 5.26 10.63 -10.23
CA ALA A 428 4.04 11.43 -10.21
C ALA A 428 3.84 12.02 -8.81
N GLY A 429 3.28 13.23 -8.75
CA GLY A 429 2.87 13.83 -7.49
C GLY A 429 1.59 14.66 -7.64
N THR A 430 0.84 14.76 -6.56
CA THR A 430 -0.19 15.79 -6.40
C THR A 430 0.38 16.93 -5.57
N PHE A 431 0.10 18.17 -5.96
CA PHE A 431 0.77 19.34 -5.41
C PHE A 431 -0.21 20.40 -4.91
N GLU A 432 0.27 21.30 -4.06
CA GLU A 432 -0.53 22.37 -3.46
C GLU A 432 -1.06 23.38 -4.48
N ASP A 433 -0.47 23.49 -5.68
CA ASP A 433 -1.07 24.26 -6.79
C ASP A 433 -2.35 23.61 -7.36
N GLY A 434 -2.71 22.43 -6.85
CA GLY A 434 -3.89 21.65 -7.19
C GLY A 434 -3.72 20.74 -8.40
N SER A 435 -2.51 20.63 -8.94
CA SER A 435 -2.21 19.78 -10.09
C SER A 435 -1.79 18.36 -9.70
N LEU A 436 -2.01 17.43 -10.61
CA LEU A 436 -1.21 16.20 -10.74
C LEU A 436 -0.10 16.51 -11.75
N SER A 437 1.16 16.34 -11.36
CA SER A 437 2.31 16.55 -12.26
C SER A 437 3.24 15.32 -12.28
N LEU A 438 3.78 14.99 -13.45
CA LEU A 438 4.75 13.91 -13.67
C LEU A 438 6.11 14.49 -14.05
N PHE A 439 7.18 13.90 -13.53
CA PHE A 439 8.55 14.35 -13.76
C PHE A 439 9.47 13.18 -14.12
N ALA A 440 10.37 13.38 -15.09
CA ALA A 440 11.52 12.51 -15.31
C ALA A 440 12.60 12.90 -14.29
N VAL A 441 12.95 11.97 -13.41
CA VAL A 441 13.99 12.19 -12.41
C VAL A 441 15.34 11.78 -13.02
N PRO A 442 16.34 12.67 -13.11
CA PRO A 442 17.64 12.31 -13.63
C PRO A 442 18.38 11.34 -12.69
N ASP A 443 19.31 10.57 -13.23
CA ASP A 443 20.17 9.68 -12.44
C ASP A 443 21.11 10.50 -11.54
N PRO A 444 21.02 10.37 -10.19
CA PRO A 444 21.88 11.11 -9.27
C PRO A 444 23.38 10.90 -9.54
N THR A 445 23.77 9.70 -10.00
CA THR A 445 25.16 9.33 -10.29
C THR A 445 25.68 10.14 -11.46
N GLU A 446 24.89 10.26 -12.52
CA GLU A 446 25.27 11.02 -13.72
C GLU A 446 25.25 12.53 -13.46
N VAL A 447 24.24 13.01 -12.73
CA VAL A 447 24.15 14.44 -12.34
C VAL A 447 25.36 14.87 -11.52
N ARG A 448 25.80 14.04 -10.56
CA ARG A 448 26.97 14.35 -9.72
C ARG A 448 28.26 14.46 -10.52
N VAL A 449 28.45 13.62 -11.54
CA VAL A 449 29.59 13.72 -12.46
C VAL A 449 29.59 15.05 -13.22
N HIS A 450 28.42 15.54 -13.63
CA HIS A 450 28.29 16.81 -14.34
C HIS A 450 28.41 18.04 -13.42
N ALA A 451 28.02 17.91 -12.14
CA ALA A 451 28.11 19.00 -11.15
C ALA A 451 29.56 19.31 -10.70
N GLY A 452 30.48 18.35 -10.83
CA GLY A 452 31.87 18.50 -10.38
C GLY A 452 32.08 18.32 -8.87
N GLU A 453 33.34 18.42 -8.41
CA GLU A 453 33.76 18.11 -7.02
C GLU A 453 33.18 19.05 -5.94
N GLU A 454 32.59 20.19 -6.28
CA GLU A 454 32.00 21.13 -5.31
C GLU A 454 30.82 20.54 -4.51
N SER A 455 30.26 19.41 -4.95
CA SER A 455 29.10 18.74 -4.33
C SER A 455 29.46 17.47 -3.54
N ALA A 456 30.73 17.25 -3.19
CA ALA A 456 31.17 15.99 -2.57
C ALA A 456 30.56 15.68 -1.19
N ASP A 457 30.14 16.70 -0.41
CA ASP A 457 29.66 16.54 0.98
C ASP A 457 28.15 16.86 1.15
N GLY A 458 27.34 16.73 0.09
CA GLY A 458 25.91 17.02 0.15
C GLY A 458 25.09 16.60 -1.08
N PRO A 459 23.77 16.86 -1.08
CA PRO A 459 22.93 16.56 -2.22
C PRO A 459 23.20 17.53 -3.37
N VAL A 460 23.05 17.05 -4.60
CA VAL A 460 23.03 17.93 -5.77
C VAL A 460 21.64 18.54 -5.92
N TYR A 461 21.56 19.84 -6.20
CA TYR A 461 20.28 20.54 -6.39
C TYR A 461 19.94 20.63 -7.86
N VAL A 462 18.75 20.14 -8.23
CA VAL A 462 18.32 20.05 -9.62
C VAL A 462 16.94 20.67 -9.77
N ARG A 463 16.83 21.73 -10.56
CA ARG A 463 15.54 22.33 -10.93
C ARG A 463 14.95 21.61 -12.12
N LEU A 464 13.72 21.14 -11.94
CA LEU A 464 12.89 20.60 -13.02
C LEU A 464 11.96 21.70 -13.50
N ALA A 465 12.35 22.37 -14.60
CA ALA A 465 11.67 23.57 -15.08
C ALA A 465 10.23 23.29 -15.52
N GLU A 466 10.02 22.18 -16.24
CA GLU A 466 8.68 21.77 -16.72
C GLU A 466 8.41 20.30 -16.42
N PRO A 467 7.20 19.95 -15.93
CA PRO A 467 6.79 18.56 -15.80
C PRO A 467 6.60 17.93 -17.18
N LEU A 468 6.80 16.61 -17.29
CA LEU A 468 6.45 15.82 -18.47
C LEU A 468 4.96 15.96 -18.82
N LEU A 469 4.14 16.06 -17.77
CA LEU A 469 2.70 16.17 -17.87
C LEU A 469 2.19 16.91 -16.63
N ARG A 470 1.31 17.89 -16.84
CA ARG A 470 0.54 18.54 -15.78
C ARG A 470 -0.95 18.43 -16.09
N ILE A 471 -1.70 17.90 -15.13
CA ILE A 471 -3.14 17.74 -15.19
C ILE A 471 -3.75 18.63 -14.11
N GLU A 472 -4.69 19.47 -14.52
CA GLU A 472 -5.50 20.29 -13.62
C GLU A 472 -6.96 19.99 -13.91
N VAL A 473 -7.74 19.78 -12.85
CA VAL A 473 -9.18 19.55 -12.96
C VAL A 473 -9.91 20.84 -12.60
N GLU A 474 -10.76 21.33 -13.49
CA GLU A 474 -11.54 22.53 -13.22
C GLU A 474 -12.50 22.32 -12.03
N GLY A 475 -12.61 23.33 -11.17
CA GLY A 475 -13.54 23.30 -10.02
C GLY A 475 -13.14 22.41 -8.84
N THR A 476 -11.96 21.79 -8.85
CA THR A 476 -11.46 20.95 -7.74
C THR A 476 -9.93 20.90 -7.72
N THR A 477 -9.29 20.22 -6.78
CA THR A 477 -7.83 20.02 -6.77
C THR A 477 -7.50 18.53 -6.73
N CYS A 478 -6.41 18.14 -7.40
CA CYS A 478 -5.83 16.81 -7.28
C CYS A 478 -5.21 16.67 -5.87
N TYR A 479 -5.51 15.57 -5.17
CA TYR A 479 -5.18 15.43 -3.75
C TYR A 479 -4.51 14.11 -3.37
N THR A 480 -4.87 13.02 -4.07
CA THR A 480 -4.25 11.71 -3.94
C THR A 480 -4.14 11.06 -5.31
N LEU A 481 -3.22 10.12 -5.49
CA LEU A 481 -3.03 9.40 -6.74
C LEU A 481 -2.68 7.93 -6.54
N ASP A 482 -3.03 7.09 -7.51
CA ASP A 482 -2.44 5.75 -7.64
C ASP A 482 -2.30 5.34 -9.11
N TRP A 483 -1.24 4.59 -9.40
CA TRP A 483 -0.95 4.07 -10.73
C TRP A 483 -1.60 2.71 -10.94
N ALA A 484 -2.42 2.53 -11.96
CA ALA A 484 -2.92 1.20 -12.34
C ALA A 484 -1.79 0.34 -12.91
N ASN A 485 -0.96 0.95 -13.74
CA ASN A 485 0.17 0.38 -14.46
C ASN A 485 1.10 1.52 -14.91
N SER A 486 1.91 1.38 -15.96
CA SER A 486 2.79 2.47 -16.42
C SER A 486 2.06 3.62 -17.14
N GLU A 487 0.81 3.42 -17.58
CA GLU A 487 0.11 4.36 -18.46
C GLU A 487 -1.20 4.91 -17.88
N VAL A 488 -1.75 4.31 -16.82
CA VAL A 488 -3.05 4.70 -16.27
C VAL A 488 -2.90 5.17 -14.83
N ILE A 489 -3.44 6.35 -14.53
CA ILE A 489 -3.42 6.98 -13.21
C ILE A 489 -4.85 7.29 -12.78
N ALA A 490 -5.18 6.99 -11.54
CA ALA A 490 -6.37 7.51 -10.88
C ALA A 490 -5.98 8.63 -9.92
N VAL A 491 -6.80 9.67 -9.86
CA VAL A 491 -6.62 10.84 -8.99
C VAL A 491 -7.87 11.05 -8.17
N GLY A 492 -7.71 11.08 -6.86
CA GLY A 492 -8.74 11.55 -5.95
C GLY A 492 -8.72 13.07 -5.84
N CYS A 493 -9.90 13.68 -5.91
CA CYS A 493 -10.06 15.13 -5.90
C CYS A 493 -10.69 15.62 -4.58
N THR A 494 -10.49 16.91 -4.26
CA THR A 494 -10.99 17.53 -3.01
C THR A 494 -12.51 17.70 -2.95
N ASN A 495 -13.19 17.64 -4.09
CA ASN A 495 -14.66 17.66 -4.19
C ASN A 495 -15.31 16.25 -4.12
N GLY A 496 -14.55 15.20 -3.81
CA GLY A 496 -15.06 13.84 -3.72
C GLY A 496 -15.18 13.09 -5.05
N ALA A 497 -14.70 13.71 -6.14
CA ALA A 497 -14.58 13.06 -7.44
C ALA A 497 -13.30 12.23 -7.56
N ILE A 498 -13.38 11.19 -8.38
CA ILE A 498 -12.24 10.41 -8.86
C ILE A 498 -12.14 10.64 -10.38
N ALA A 499 -10.95 10.99 -10.84
CA ALA A 499 -10.62 11.16 -12.24
C ALA A 499 -9.60 10.09 -12.67
N VAL A 500 -9.82 9.44 -13.81
CA VAL A 500 -8.89 8.45 -14.36
C VAL A 500 -8.34 8.95 -15.68
N TYR A 501 -7.02 8.88 -15.85
CA TYR A 501 -6.32 9.33 -17.04
C TYR A 501 -5.49 8.19 -17.63
N ASN A 502 -5.50 8.07 -18.96
CA ASN A 502 -4.49 7.32 -19.68
C ASN A 502 -3.43 8.30 -20.19
N VAL A 503 -2.28 8.31 -19.53
CA VAL A 503 -1.17 9.22 -19.79
C VAL A 503 -0.17 8.68 -20.81
N GLY A 504 -0.28 7.41 -21.21
CA GLY A 504 0.72 6.74 -22.07
C GLY A 504 0.98 7.45 -23.40
N GLN A 505 -0.08 7.93 -24.07
CA GLN A 505 0.08 8.67 -25.32
C GLN A 505 0.61 10.10 -25.09
N ALA A 506 0.18 10.77 -24.01
CA ALA A 506 0.65 12.10 -23.65
C ALA A 506 2.14 12.10 -23.33
N LEU A 507 2.64 11.04 -22.69
CA LEU A 507 4.06 10.83 -22.42
C LEU A 507 4.89 10.53 -23.68
N ARG A 508 4.30 9.92 -24.71
CA ARG A 508 4.97 9.63 -26.00
C ARG A 508 5.01 10.81 -26.95
N THR A 509 4.05 11.72 -26.88
CA THR A 509 3.89 12.75 -27.91
C THR A 509 3.30 14.02 -27.33
N GLU A 510 4.04 15.12 -27.42
CA GLU A 510 3.62 16.44 -26.94
C GLU A 510 2.26 16.89 -27.53
N SER A 511 1.98 16.57 -28.80
CA SER A 511 0.70 16.93 -29.44
C SER A 511 -0.53 16.23 -28.82
N ALA A 512 -0.33 15.17 -28.04
CA ALA A 512 -1.40 14.49 -27.32
C ALA A 512 -1.70 15.15 -25.96
N LEU A 513 -0.79 15.98 -25.44
CA LEU A 513 -0.95 16.69 -24.17
C LEU A 513 -2.19 17.58 -24.18
N SER A 514 -2.38 18.35 -25.25
CA SER A 514 -3.53 19.26 -25.40
C SER A 514 -4.88 18.54 -25.59
N LYS A 515 -4.86 17.21 -25.79
CA LYS A 515 -6.04 16.38 -26.00
C LYS A 515 -6.30 15.44 -24.82
N LEU A 516 -5.46 15.48 -23.80
CA LEU A 516 -5.60 14.61 -22.65
C LEU A 516 -6.86 15.02 -21.87
N LEU A 517 -7.82 14.11 -21.85
CA LEU A 517 -9.04 14.22 -21.06
C LEU A 517 -9.14 13.02 -20.14
N PRO A 518 -9.83 13.13 -19.00
CA PRO A 518 -10.09 11.97 -18.16
C PRO A 518 -10.90 10.95 -18.96
N THR A 519 -10.48 9.69 -18.92
CA THR A 519 -11.26 8.58 -19.47
C THR A 519 -12.51 8.35 -18.62
N HIS A 520 -12.42 8.62 -17.32
CA HIS A 520 -13.53 8.54 -16.37
C HIS A 520 -13.46 9.72 -15.39
N TYR A 521 -14.62 10.28 -15.07
CA TYR A 521 -14.77 11.29 -14.02
C TYR A 521 -16.12 11.07 -13.33
N PHE A 522 -16.09 10.68 -12.06
CA PHE A 522 -17.29 10.33 -11.29
C PHE A 522 -17.13 10.72 -9.83
N THR A 523 -18.25 11.03 -9.17
CA THR A 523 -18.28 11.38 -7.75
C THR A 523 -18.59 10.13 -6.93
N THR A 524 -17.65 9.76 -6.04
CA THR A 524 -17.80 8.60 -5.15
C THR A 524 -17.94 9.01 -3.69
N HIS A 525 -17.38 10.17 -3.31
CA HIS A 525 -17.36 10.67 -1.94
C HIS A 525 -18.09 12.02 -1.82
N GLN A 526 -18.54 12.34 -0.61
CA GLN A 526 -19.18 13.63 -0.28
C GLN A 526 -18.16 14.71 0.14
N SER A 527 -16.90 14.31 0.33
CA SER A 527 -15.78 15.18 0.73
C SER A 527 -14.50 14.71 0.01
N ALA A 528 -13.36 15.33 0.30
CA ALA A 528 -12.09 15.02 -0.34
C ALA A 528 -11.76 13.52 -0.31
N VAL A 529 -11.39 12.98 -1.47
CA VAL A 529 -10.86 11.62 -1.59
C VAL A 529 -9.40 11.68 -1.12
N ARG A 530 -9.10 11.11 0.05
CA ARG A 530 -7.76 11.17 0.66
C ARG A 530 -6.91 9.95 0.32
N ALA A 531 -7.55 8.81 0.11
CA ALA A 531 -6.88 7.55 -0.12
C ALA A 531 -7.45 6.87 -1.35
N ILE A 532 -6.57 6.38 -2.22
CA ILE A 532 -6.96 5.66 -3.43
C ILE A 532 -5.96 4.54 -3.70
N GLY A 533 -6.46 3.38 -4.15
CA GLY A 533 -5.65 2.22 -4.46
C GLY A 533 -6.26 1.41 -5.59
N TRP A 534 -5.48 1.16 -6.63
CA TRP A 534 -5.85 0.24 -7.69
C TRP A 534 -5.78 -1.20 -7.22
N ILE A 535 -6.84 -1.94 -7.50
CA ILE A 535 -6.82 -3.40 -7.38
C ILE A 535 -6.29 -3.94 -8.71
N ARG A 536 -4.98 -4.16 -8.75
CA ARG A 536 -4.24 -4.62 -9.94
C ARG A 536 -4.48 -6.11 -10.15
N ALA A 537 -5.54 -6.42 -10.88
CA ALA A 537 -5.91 -7.76 -11.30
C ALA A 537 -6.39 -7.72 -12.76
N PRO A 538 -6.10 -8.76 -13.56
CA PRO A 538 -6.62 -8.85 -14.92
C PRO A 538 -8.14 -9.01 -14.90
N SER A 539 -8.81 -8.44 -15.91
CA SER A 539 -10.22 -8.75 -16.16
C SER A 539 -10.35 -10.18 -16.71
N VAL A 540 -11.50 -10.81 -16.47
CA VAL A 540 -11.78 -12.17 -16.93
C VAL A 540 -12.92 -12.14 -17.93
N SER A 541 -12.66 -12.63 -19.14
CA SER A 541 -13.69 -12.80 -20.17
C SER A 541 -14.74 -13.84 -19.76
N THR A 542 -15.88 -13.88 -20.45
CA THR A 542 -16.94 -14.86 -20.19
C THR A 542 -16.51 -16.32 -20.39
N THR A 543 -15.41 -16.55 -21.12
CA THR A 543 -14.82 -17.87 -21.34
C THR A 543 -13.77 -18.25 -20.29
N GLY A 544 -13.52 -17.39 -19.29
CA GLY A 544 -12.53 -17.62 -18.23
C GLY A 544 -11.09 -17.28 -18.63
N VAL A 545 -10.88 -16.62 -19.77
CA VAL A 545 -9.57 -16.18 -20.24
C VAL A 545 -9.28 -14.79 -19.67
N TYR A 546 -8.11 -14.63 -19.07
CA TYR A 546 -7.62 -13.35 -18.57
C TYR A 546 -7.29 -12.39 -19.72
N SER A 547 -7.60 -11.12 -19.54
CA SER A 547 -7.29 -10.06 -20.51
C SER A 547 -6.04 -9.29 -20.12
N ASP A 548 -5.36 -8.75 -21.13
CA ASP A 548 -4.23 -7.82 -20.99
C ASP A 548 -4.70 -6.34 -20.94
N ASP A 549 -5.97 -6.12 -20.62
CA ASP A 549 -6.56 -4.79 -20.47
C ASP A 549 -6.04 -4.06 -19.22
N ASN A 550 -6.38 -2.77 -19.05
CA ASN A 550 -6.10 -2.07 -17.79
C ASN A 550 -6.97 -2.65 -16.65
N PRO A 551 -6.49 -2.63 -15.39
CA PRO A 551 -7.35 -2.97 -14.26
C PRO A 551 -8.54 -2.00 -14.20
N THR A 552 -9.68 -2.48 -13.71
CA THR A 552 -10.93 -1.69 -13.70
C THR A 552 -11.42 -1.33 -12.31
N ILE A 553 -10.81 -1.86 -11.25
CA ILE A 553 -11.32 -1.71 -9.88
C ILE A 553 -10.43 -0.77 -9.07
N ILE A 554 -11.06 0.23 -8.46
CA ILE A 554 -10.45 1.21 -7.58
C ILE A 554 -11.09 1.10 -6.20
N ALA A 555 -10.26 0.99 -5.18
CA ALA A 555 -10.66 1.20 -3.80
C ALA A 555 -10.34 2.64 -3.38
N SER A 556 -11.25 3.30 -2.66
CA SER A 556 -11.12 4.69 -2.27
C SER A 556 -11.64 4.96 -0.86
N GLY A 557 -10.98 5.89 -0.17
CA GLY A 557 -11.36 6.39 1.15
C GLY A 557 -11.43 7.91 1.16
N GLY A 558 -12.50 8.44 1.76
CA GLY A 558 -12.74 9.87 1.82
C GLY A 558 -12.75 10.44 3.23
N TYR A 559 -12.70 11.77 3.31
CA TYR A 559 -12.94 12.52 4.55
C TYR A 559 -14.41 12.52 5.00
N ASP A 560 -15.29 11.89 4.23
CA ASP A 560 -16.66 11.57 4.62
C ASP A 560 -16.77 10.28 5.46
N GLY A 561 -15.65 9.61 5.72
CA GLY A 561 -15.55 8.36 6.48
C GLY A 561 -16.10 7.15 5.75
N VAL A 562 -16.17 7.23 4.43
CA VAL A 562 -16.66 6.15 3.59
C VAL A 562 -15.47 5.47 2.90
N GLU A 563 -15.48 4.14 2.91
CA GLU A 563 -14.61 3.30 2.10
C GLU A 563 -15.46 2.69 0.97
N CYS A 564 -15.03 2.91 -0.26
CA CYS A 564 -15.73 2.47 -1.46
C CYS A 564 -14.86 1.56 -2.32
N VAL A 565 -15.49 0.64 -3.02
CA VAL A 565 -14.90 -0.06 -4.17
C VAL A 565 -15.72 0.28 -5.40
N THR A 566 -15.04 0.77 -6.43
CA THR A 566 -15.65 1.21 -7.69
C THR A 566 -15.07 0.41 -8.84
N ASP A 567 -15.94 -0.24 -9.62
CA ASP A 567 -15.57 -0.74 -10.95
C ASP A 567 -15.83 0.35 -11.98
N LEU A 568 -14.84 0.65 -12.82
CA LEU A 568 -14.92 1.67 -13.86
C LEU A 568 -16.00 1.37 -14.90
N GLN A 569 -16.37 0.11 -15.11
CA GLN A 569 -17.44 -0.25 -16.05
C GLN A 569 -18.81 0.31 -15.63
N ASP A 570 -19.04 0.39 -14.32
CA ASP A 570 -20.28 0.94 -13.76
C ASP A 570 -20.08 2.39 -13.28
N SER A 571 -18.85 2.77 -12.90
CA SER A 571 -18.49 4.10 -12.35
C SER A 571 -19.35 4.53 -11.15
N VAL A 572 -19.88 3.56 -10.41
CA VAL A 572 -20.65 3.78 -9.17
C VAL A 572 -19.90 3.15 -8.00
N GLY A 573 -19.60 3.96 -6.99
CA GLY A 573 -18.94 3.49 -5.78
C GLY A 573 -19.84 2.61 -4.93
N ASN A 574 -19.37 1.41 -4.62
CA ASN A 574 -20.01 0.49 -3.68
C ASN A 574 -19.39 0.69 -2.30
N VAL A 575 -20.19 1.16 -1.35
CA VAL A 575 -19.74 1.36 0.03
C VAL A 575 -19.45 0.01 0.68
N VAL A 576 -18.19 -0.21 1.04
CA VAL A 576 -17.73 -1.42 1.74
C VAL A 576 -17.79 -1.22 3.24
N ASN A 577 -17.36 -0.05 3.71
CA ASN A 577 -17.35 0.30 5.12
C ASN A 577 -17.68 1.78 5.31
N ARG A 578 -18.23 2.12 6.49
CA ARG A 578 -18.45 3.49 6.91
C ARG A 578 -18.07 3.65 8.36
N THR A 579 -17.14 4.55 8.62
CA THR A 579 -16.74 4.97 9.96
C THR A 579 -17.28 6.37 10.25
N ARG A 580 -17.17 6.81 11.50
CA ARG A 580 -17.50 8.19 11.89
C ARG A 580 -16.31 9.14 11.74
N ASP A 581 -15.24 8.68 11.11
CA ASP A 581 -13.95 9.35 11.08
C ASP A 581 -13.34 9.34 9.68
N VAL A 582 -12.27 10.07 9.45
CA VAL A 582 -11.62 10.18 8.13
C VAL A 582 -10.83 8.92 7.79
N ILE A 583 -10.85 8.54 6.50
CA ILE A 583 -9.96 7.51 5.98
C ILE A 583 -8.67 8.18 5.51
N ASN A 584 -7.58 7.96 6.24
CA ASN A 584 -6.31 8.64 5.99
C ASN A 584 -5.45 7.98 4.91
N THR A 585 -5.49 6.65 4.84
CA THR A 585 -4.69 5.88 3.88
C THR A 585 -5.35 4.54 3.56
N LEU A 586 -5.01 4.04 2.37
CA LEU A 586 -5.51 2.80 1.81
C LEU A 586 -4.44 2.25 0.87
N CYS A 587 -4.21 0.94 0.90
CA CYS A 587 -3.40 0.27 -0.12
C CYS A 587 -4.01 -1.08 -0.49
N TYR A 588 -3.81 -1.53 -1.73
CA TYR A 588 -4.13 -2.91 -2.11
C TYR A 588 -2.91 -3.79 -1.87
N SER A 589 -3.07 -4.78 -1.01
CA SER A 589 -2.06 -5.80 -0.77
C SER A 589 -2.30 -6.97 -1.72
N ALA A 590 -1.48 -7.07 -2.77
CA ALA A 590 -1.49 -8.25 -3.65
C ALA A 590 -1.15 -9.52 -2.87
N TYR A 591 -0.41 -9.38 -1.77
CA TYR A 591 -0.08 -10.48 -0.87
C TYR A 591 -1.30 -10.97 -0.09
N ALA A 592 -1.94 -10.08 0.69
CA ALA A 592 -3.12 -10.42 1.48
C ALA A 592 -4.38 -10.64 0.61
N GLY A 593 -4.34 -10.21 -0.65
CA GLY A 593 -5.45 -10.32 -1.59
C GLY A 593 -6.59 -9.37 -1.27
N GLY A 594 -6.31 -8.25 -0.61
CA GLY A 594 -7.31 -7.37 -0.03
C GLY A 594 -6.86 -5.92 0.07
N VAL A 595 -7.83 -5.06 0.33
CA VAL A 595 -7.61 -3.64 0.57
C VAL A 595 -7.31 -3.46 2.06
N MET A 596 -6.15 -2.88 2.37
CA MET A 596 -5.76 -2.53 3.72
C MET A 596 -6.10 -1.06 3.96
N THR A 597 -6.84 -0.78 5.03
CA THR A 597 -7.24 0.58 5.41
C THR A 597 -6.86 0.85 6.85
N VAL A 598 -6.63 2.12 7.16
CA VAL A 598 -6.43 2.60 8.53
C VAL A 598 -7.39 3.75 8.74
N ASP A 599 -8.19 3.65 9.81
CA ASP A 599 -9.01 4.75 10.27
C ASP A 599 -8.32 5.48 11.44
N HIS A 600 -8.96 6.53 11.94
CA HIS A 600 -8.43 7.32 13.05
C HIS A 600 -8.36 6.57 14.39
N GLU A 601 -9.01 5.40 14.54
CA GLU A 601 -8.82 4.54 15.72
C GLU A 601 -7.45 3.84 15.70
N ASN A 602 -6.61 4.12 14.69
CA ASN A 602 -5.30 3.51 14.46
C ASN A 602 -5.38 1.98 14.33
N MET A 603 -6.52 1.48 13.86
CA MET A 603 -6.73 0.06 13.62
C MET A 603 -6.53 -0.24 12.14
N ILE A 604 -5.65 -1.20 11.84
CA ILE A 604 -5.48 -1.72 10.48
C ILE A 604 -6.62 -2.70 10.19
N LYS A 605 -7.38 -2.43 9.14
CA LYS A 605 -8.47 -3.26 8.63
C LYS A 605 -8.07 -3.86 7.29
N SER A 606 -8.57 -5.06 6.98
CA SER A 606 -8.31 -5.80 5.73
C SER A 606 -9.58 -6.42 5.18
#